data_AF-A0A355ILS1-F1
#
_entry.id   AF-A0A355ILS1-F1
#
_cell.length_a   1.000
_cell.length_b   1.000
_cell.length_c   1.000
_cell.angle_alpha   90.00
_cell.angle_beta   90.00
_cell.angle_gamma   90.00
#
_symmetry.space_group_name_H-M   'P 1'
#
loop_
_entity.id
_entity.type
_entity.pdbx_description
1 polymer ?
#
loop_
_entity_poly.entity_id
_entity_poly.type
_entity_poly.pdbx_seq_one_letter_code
_entity_poly.pdbx_strand_id
1 'polypeptide(L)'
;MSTNHLPLIHYVDRFEGNWPANSLCDIDALGYCFITAGPAWADSLMALRDRLVRFVGLKPSVSERASDKSKPSSTHLAAASQAKRSIHPGDQLGPFRVYAKTTDSLLLGADDRHLNFRVILQTAQHPDTSSHATTFSVTTQVQFNNTLGRLYFTLIKPFHKQIVKATVKGMEG
;
A
#
# COMPACT_ATOMS: atom_id res chain seq x y z
N MET A 1 -12.79 -20.54 5.21
CA MET A 1 -11.38 -20.23 5.52
C MET A 1 -10.92 -19.14 4.57
N SER A 2 -10.89 -17.88 4.99
CA SER A 2 -10.36 -16.80 4.14
C SER A 2 -8.85 -16.96 4.09
N THR A 3 -8.32 -17.37 2.95
CA THR A 3 -6.87 -17.43 2.74
C THR A 3 -6.36 -15.99 2.68
N ASN A 4 -5.51 -15.61 3.64
CA ASN A 4 -4.86 -14.30 3.63
C ASN A 4 -4.00 -14.11 2.36
N HIS A 5 -3.53 -15.22 1.79
CA HIS A 5 -2.80 -15.30 0.53
C HIS A 5 -3.74 -15.41 -0.68
N LEU A 6 -3.24 -14.94 -1.84
CA LEU A 6 -3.94 -15.09 -3.12
C LEU A 6 -3.79 -16.53 -3.62
N PRO A 7 -4.88 -17.22 -4.00
CA PRO A 7 -4.82 -18.58 -4.54
C PRO A 7 -4.16 -18.64 -5.94
N LEU A 8 -4.16 -17.52 -6.69
CA LEU A 8 -3.57 -17.43 -8.02
C LEU A 8 -2.91 -16.07 -8.23
N ILE A 9 -1.60 -16.08 -8.48
CA ILE A 9 -0.81 -14.87 -8.73
C ILE A 9 -0.65 -14.69 -10.24
N HIS A 10 -1.28 -13.65 -10.80
CA HIS A 10 -1.19 -13.32 -12.22
C HIS A 10 -0.08 -12.32 -12.54
N TYR A 11 0.30 -11.52 -11.54
CA TYR A 11 1.39 -10.57 -11.64
C TYR A 11 2.10 -10.46 -10.29
N VAL A 12 3.42 -10.33 -10.35
CA VAL A 12 4.26 -10.05 -9.20
C VAL A 12 5.35 -9.06 -9.60
N ASP A 13 5.67 -8.14 -8.70
CA ASP A 13 6.93 -7.43 -8.68
C ASP A 13 7.51 -7.38 -7.27
N ARG A 14 8.81 -7.14 -7.20
CA ARG A 14 9.57 -7.01 -5.97
C ARG A 14 10.59 -5.90 -6.14
N PHE A 15 10.65 -5.02 -5.16
CA PHE A 15 11.62 -3.97 -5.05
C PHE A 15 12.27 -4.05 -3.68
N GLU A 16 13.56 -3.76 -3.62
CA GLU A 16 14.35 -3.83 -2.39
C GLU A 16 15.03 -2.50 -2.17
N GLY A 17 15.24 -2.16 -0.90
CA GLY A 17 15.91 -0.95 -0.48
C GLY A 17 16.68 -1.18 0.81
N ASN A 18 17.57 -0.24 1.12
CA ASN A 18 18.33 -0.23 2.36
C ASN A 18 17.59 0.57 3.42
N TRP A 19 17.42 -0.01 4.60
CA TRP A 19 16.90 0.71 5.74
C TRP A 19 17.99 1.61 6.34
N PRO A 20 17.65 2.82 6.82
CA PRO A 20 18.63 3.75 7.35
C PRO A 20 19.50 3.15 8.47
N ALA A 21 20.81 3.33 8.34
CA ALA A 21 21.77 2.84 9.32
C ALA A 21 21.47 3.44 10.71
N ASN A 22 21.67 2.64 11.76
CA ASN A 22 21.44 3.01 13.16
C ASN A 22 19.98 3.32 13.55
N SER A 23 19.00 2.99 12.70
CA SER A 23 17.59 3.02 13.06
C SER A 23 17.09 1.63 13.45
N LEU A 24 16.31 1.52 14.53
CA LEU A 24 15.63 0.27 14.86
C LEU A 24 14.66 -0.07 13.73
N CYS A 25 14.90 -1.19 13.04
CA CYS A 25 14.02 -1.69 12.00
C CYS A 25 12.95 -2.57 12.63
N ASP A 26 11.80 -1.96 12.96
CA ASP A 26 10.59 -2.66 13.36
C ASP A 26 9.62 -2.73 12.17
N ILE A 27 8.88 -3.83 12.06
CA ILE A 27 7.91 -4.05 10.99
C ILE A 27 6.78 -3.01 11.00
N ASP A 28 6.41 -2.49 12.18
CA ASP A 28 5.42 -1.41 12.29
C ASP A 28 5.97 -0.10 11.71
N ALA A 29 7.22 0.22 12.02
CA ALA A 29 7.91 1.37 11.44
C ALA A 29 8.03 1.25 9.92
N LEU A 30 8.35 0.06 9.41
CA LEU A 30 8.38 -0.21 7.96
C LEU A 30 7.00 0.03 7.33
N GLY A 31 5.93 -0.43 7.97
CA GLY A 31 4.55 -0.21 7.52
C GLY A 31 4.16 1.27 7.46
N TYR A 32 4.43 2.02 8.52
CA TYR A 32 4.15 3.47 8.55
C TYR A 32 5.03 4.26 7.56
N CYS A 33 6.30 3.87 7.41
CA CYS A 33 7.18 4.48 6.42
C CYS A 33 6.65 4.22 4.99
N PHE A 34 6.26 2.98 4.68
CA PHE A 34 5.72 2.62 3.37
C PHE A 34 4.50 3.47 2.96
N ILE A 35 3.54 3.67 3.86
CA ILE A 35 2.35 4.48 3.54
C ILE A 35 2.63 5.98 3.46
N THR A 36 3.65 6.48 4.17
CA THR A 36 3.97 7.91 4.22
C THR A 36 4.98 8.33 3.17
N ALA A 37 5.83 7.41 2.70
CA ALA A 37 6.83 7.61 1.65
C ALA A 37 6.24 7.57 0.23
N GLY A 38 4.93 7.32 0.09
CA GLY A 38 4.23 7.42 -1.19
C GLY A 38 4.47 8.78 -1.87
N PRO A 39 4.72 8.82 -3.19
CA PRO A 39 4.97 10.07 -3.88
C PRO A 39 3.68 10.92 -4.00
N ALA A 40 3.78 12.23 -3.78
CA ALA A 40 2.62 13.14 -3.80
C ALA A 40 1.83 13.16 -5.15
N TRP A 41 2.46 12.78 -6.26
CA TRP A 41 1.76 12.65 -7.53
C TRP A 41 0.81 11.43 -7.57
N ALA A 42 1.07 10.39 -6.77
CA ALA A 42 0.17 9.25 -6.64
C ALA A 42 -1.17 9.68 -6.01
N ASP A 43 -1.15 10.58 -5.03
CA ASP A 43 -2.37 11.19 -4.48
C ASP A 43 -3.16 11.94 -5.58
N SER A 44 -2.44 12.64 -6.45
CA SER A 44 -3.06 13.35 -7.59
C SER A 44 -3.70 12.37 -8.60
N LEU A 45 -3.08 11.21 -8.83
CA LEU A 45 -3.64 10.15 -9.69
C LEU A 45 -4.90 9.52 -9.06
N MET A 46 -4.90 9.31 -7.74
CA MET A 46 -6.09 8.83 -7.02
C MET A 46 -7.22 9.86 -7.08
N ALA A 47 -6.91 11.14 -6.89
CA ALA A 47 -7.89 12.22 -7.06
C ALA A 47 -8.46 12.28 -8.49
N LEU A 48 -7.61 12.04 -9.50
CA LEU A 48 -8.06 11.94 -10.89
C LEU A 48 -8.99 10.73 -11.11
N ARG A 49 -8.63 9.55 -10.57
CA ARG A 49 -9.50 8.36 -10.60
C ARG A 49 -10.86 8.68 -10.00
N ASP A 50 -10.90 9.28 -8.81
CA ASP A 50 -12.15 9.61 -8.12
C ASP A 50 -12.99 10.61 -8.91
N ARG A 51 -12.33 11.56 -9.57
CA ARG A 51 -12.99 12.50 -10.49
C ARG A 51 -13.57 11.81 -11.72
N LEU A 52 -12.88 10.84 -12.31
CA LEU A 52 -13.39 10.04 -13.43
C LEU A 52 -14.57 9.16 -12.99
N VAL A 53 -14.51 8.54 -11.81
CA VAL A 53 -15.63 7.77 -11.24
C VAL A 53 -16.86 8.66 -11.00
N ARG A 54 -16.67 9.90 -10.54
CA ARG A 54 -17.76 10.89 -10.43
C ARG A 54 -18.36 11.26 -11.78
N PHE A 55 -17.55 11.28 -12.84
CA PHE A 55 -17.99 11.62 -14.19
C PHE A 55 -18.74 10.45 -14.89
N VAL A 56 -18.39 9.21 -14.53
CA VAL A 56 -18.99 7.98 -15.12
C VAL A 56 -20.30 7.56 -14.42
N GLY A 57 -20.70 8.23 -13.33
CA GLY A 57 -22.10 8.27 -12.90
C GLY A 57 -22.43 7.46 -11.65
N LEU A 58 -22.35 8.14 -10.50
CA LEU A 58 -23.40 8.06 -9.49
C LEU A 58 -24.01 9.44 -9.38
N LYS A 59 -25.27 9.59 -9.83
CA LYS A 59 -26.09 10.74 -9.46
C LYS A 59 -26.09 10.82 -7.94
N PRO A 60 -25.61 11.91 -7.30
CA PRO A 60 -26.04 12.17 -5.94
C PRO A 60 -27.52 12.51 -6.06
N SER A 61 -28.39 11.56 -5.68
CA SER A 61 -29.75 11.94 -5.30
C SER A 61 -29.59 12.91 -4.15
N VAL A 62 -29.83 14.18 -4.44
CA VAL A 62 -30.11 15.20 -3.43
C VAL A 62 -31.28 14.68 -2.60
N SER A 63 -30.95 14.13 -1.44
CA SER A 63 -31.84 14.05 -0.29
C SER A 63 -30.95 14.41 0.89
N GLU A 64 -31.08 15.67 1.28
CA GLU A 64 -30.46 16.23 2.46
C GLU A 64 -30.82 15.39 3.68
N ARG A 65 -29.79 14.93 4.40
CA ARG A 65 -29.78 14.98 5.86
C ARG A 65 -28.35 15.13 6.34
N ALA A 66 -28.11 16.31 6.87
CA ALA A 66 -27.02 16.73 7.72
C ALA A 66 -26.32 15.58 8.50
N SER A 67 -25.01 15.44 8.29
CA SER A 67 -24.01 15.39 9.35
C SER A 67 -22.61 15.34 8.75
N ASP A 68 -21.94 16.48 8.87
CA ASP A 68 -20.61 16.63 9.43
C ASP A 68 -19.40 15.84 8.85
N LYS A 69 -18.35 16.61 8.52
CA LYS A 69 -16.95 16.26 8.20
C LYS A 69 -16.61 15.82 6.78
N SER A 70 -16.71 16.76 5.85
CA SER A 70 -15.71 16.88 4.78
C SER A 70 -14.39 17.43 5.35
N LYS A 71 -13.53 16.54 5.86
CA LYS A 71 -12.08 16.84 5.86
C LYS A 71 -11.52 16.38 4.51
N PRO A 72 -10.65 17.18 3.85
CA PRO A 72 -9.83 16.64 2.78
C PRO A 72 -8.97 15.53 3.39
N SER A 73 -9.19 14.31 2.93
CA SER A 73 -8.44 13.11 3.28
C SER A 73 -7.05 13.21 2.70
N SER A 74 -6.17 13.97 3.34
CA SER A 74 -4.73 13.78 3.21
C SER A 74 -4.37 12.51 3.97
N THR A 75 -4.41 11.37 3.27
CA THR A 75 -4.03 10.03 3.77
C THR A 75 -2.71 10.06 4.55
N HIS A 76 -1.76 10.89 4.11
CA HIS A 76 -0.46 11.13 4.74
C HIS A 76 -0.54 11.79 6.13
N LEU A 77 -1.44 12.75 6.38
CA LEU A 77 -1.60 13.41 7.68
C LEU A 77 -2.31 12.50 8.70
N ALA A 78 -3.26 11.68 8.25
CA ALA A 78 -3.89 10.67 9.11
C ALA A 78 -2.90 9.54 9.47
N ALA A 79 -2.09 9.10 8.50
CA ALA A 79 -1.02 8.14 8.71
C ALA A 79 0.06 8.63 9.69
N ALA A 80 0.49 9.89 9.59
CA ALA A 80 1.49 10.48 10.50
C ALA A 80 1.01 10.49 11.96
N SER A 81 -0.30 10.67 12.21
CA SER A 81 -0.87 10.58 13.56
C SER A 81 -0.96 9.15 14.12
N GLN A 82 -0.84 8.14 13.26
CA GLN A 82 -0.90 6.71 13.63
C GLN A 82 0.47 6.08 13.86
N ALA A 83 1.57 6.74 13.47
CA ALA A 83 2.96 6.24 13.53
C ALA A 83 3.48 5.85 14.93
N LYS A 84 2.62 5.86 15.96
CA LYS A 84 2.90 5.47 17.35
C LYS A 84 2.08 4.27 17.86
N ARG A 85 1.19 3.70 17.04
CA ARG A 85 0.36 2.54 17.39
C ARG A 85 0.97 1.26 16.81
N SER A 86 0.82 0.13 17.51
CA SER A 86 1.20 -1.14 16.91
C SER A 86 0.18 -1.55 15.85
N ILE A 87 0.65 -2.15 14.76
CA ILE A 87 -0.20 -2.65 13.69
C ILE A 87 -0.68 -4.07 14.03
N HIS A 88 -1.97 -4.33 13.84
CA HIS A 88 -2.58 -5.64 14.07
C HIS A 88 -3.35 -6.15 12.83
N PRO A 89 -3.45 -7.48 12.62
CA PRO A 89 -4.33 -8.03 11.59
C PRO A 89 -5.76 -7.54 11.76
N GLY A 90 -6.36 -7.04 10.67
CA GLY A 90 -7.67 -6.40 10.67
C GLY A 90 -7.62 -4.87 10.65
N ASP A 91 -6.49 -4.25 10.99
CA ASP A 91 -6.32 -2.80 10.94
C ASP A 91 -6.37 -2.26 9.51
N GLN A 92 -6.63 -0.96 9.40
CA GLN A 92 -6.61 -0.20 8.16
C GLN A 92 -5.41 0.74 8.17
N LEU A 93 -4.46 0.51 7.26
CA LEU A 93 -3.23 1.28 7.10
C LEU A 93 -3.28 2.06 5.77
N GLY A 94 -3.72 3.31 5.83
CA GLY A 94 -4.05 4.09 4.63
C GLY A 94 -5.15 3.39 3.81
N PRO A 95 -4.97 3.17 2.50
CA PRO A 95 -5.96 2.46 1.68
C PRO A 95 -5.90 0.92 1.84
N PHE A 96 -4.96 0.39 2.62
CA PHE A 96 -4.70 -1.04 2.73
C PHE A 96 -5.25 -1.66 4.01
N ARG A 97 -5.88 -2.82 3.89
CA ARG A 97 -6.20 -3.68 5.04
C ARG A 97 -4.98 -4.51 5.41
N VAL A 98 -4.75 -4.69 6.71
CA VAL A 98 -3.75 -5.62 7.25
C VAL A 98 -4.35 -7.03 7.33
N TYR A 99 -3.79 -7.98 6.59
CA TYR A 99 -4.23 -9.38 6.60
C TYR A 99 -3.43 -10.24 7.57
N ALA A 100 -2.13 -10.00 7.68
CA ALA A 100 -1.25 -10.73 8.60
C ALA A 100 -0.02 -9.89 8.96
N LYS A 101 0.56 -10.19 10.12
CA LYS A 101 1.80 -9.59 10.62
C LYS A 101 2.62 -10.66 11.32
N THR A 102 3.93 -10.63 11.08
CA THR A 102 4.96 -11.35 11.85
C THR A 102 6.03 -10.36 12.28
N THR A 103 7.06 -10.82 13.00
CA THR A 103 8.20 -9.97 13.41
C THR A 103 8.89 -9.29 12.23
N ASP A 104 9.00 -9.99 11.10
CA ASP A 104 9.80 -9.56 9.96
C ASP A 104 8.96 -9.34 8.70
N SER A 105 7.63 -9.45 8.78
CA SER A 105 6.76 -9.29 7.62
C SER A 105 5.38 -8.72 7.92
N LEU A 106 4.88 -7.92 6.98
CA LEU A 106 3.54 -7.34 7.00
C LEU A 106 2.83 -7.62 5.68
N LEU A 107 1.66 -8.23 5.76
CA LEU A 107 0.81 -8.52 4.61
C LEU A 107 -0.34 -7.51 4.59
N LEU A 108 -0.26 -6.59 3.63
CA LEU A 108 -1.25 -5.57 3.34
C LEU A 108 -2.00 -5.93 2.05
N GLY A 109 -3.15 -5.34 1.83
CA GLY A 109 -3.83 -5.50 0.54
C GLY A 109 -5.20 -4.85 0.48
N ALA A 110 -5.87 -5.04 -0.65
CA ALA A 110 -7.31 -4.90 -0.75
C ALA A 110 -7.86 -5.85 -1.84
N ASP A 111 -9.13 -6.18 -1.70
CA ASP A 111 -9.88 -7.00 -2.64
C ASP A 111 -10.95 -6.12 -3.30
N ASP A 112 -11.06 -6.19 -4.63
CA ASP A 112 -12.13 -5.53 -5.37
C ASP A 112 -12.72 -6.44 -6.47
N ARG A 113 -13.75 -5.96 -7.16
CA ARG A 113 -14.45 -6.71 -8.22
C ARG A 113 -13.55 -7.09 -9.40
N HIS A 114 -12.52 -6.31 -9.69
CA HIS A 114 -11.65 -6.41 -10.87
C HIS A 114 -10.36 -7.15 -10.57
N LEU A 115 -9.73 -6.87 -9.44
CA LEU A 115 -8.49 -7.50 -9.00
C LEU A 115 -8.38 -7.52 -7.48
N ASN A 116 -7.71 -8.54 -6.98
CA ASN A 116 -7.23 -8.58 -5.60
C ASN A 116 -5.74 -8.26 -5.63
N PHE A 117 -5.28 -7.43 -4.69
CA PHE A 117 -3.86 -7.14 -4.57
C PHE A 117 -3.38 -7.39 -3.14
N ARG A 118 -2.12 -7.81 -3.04
CA ARG A 118 -1.39 -7.94 -1.78
C ARG A 118 -0.07 -7.21 -1.90
N VAL A 119 0.32 -6.53 -0.83
CA VAL A 119 1.65 -5.94 -0.65
C VAL A 119 2.29 -6.63 0.53
N ILE A 120 3.44 -7.25 0.32
CA ILE A 120 4.22 -7.91 1.35
C ILE A 120 5.42 -7.01 1.62
N LEU A 121 5.48 -6.47 2.83
CA LEU A 121 6.67 -5.80 3.35
C LEU A 121 7.45 -6.84 4.13
N GLN A 122 8.75 -6.96 3.86
CA GLN A 122 9.63 -7.85 4.63
C GLN A 122 10.93 -7.13 4.99
N THR A 123 11.42 -7.38 6.20
CA THR A 123 12.77 -6.99 6.62
C THR A 123 13.71 -8.19 6.50
N ALA A 124 14.97 -7.93 6.17
CA ALA A 124 16.03 -8.93 6.21
C ALA A 124 17.28 -8.30 6.84
N GLN A 125 17.81 -8.95 7.86
CA GLN A 125 19.12 -8.61 8.42
C GLN A 125 20.18 -9.41 7.66
N HIS A 126 21.22 -8.75 7.17
CA HIS A 126 22.34 -9.44 6.53
C HIS A 126 23.39 -9.78 7.60
N PRO A 127 23.57 -11.07 7.97
CA PRO A 127 24.50 -11.45 9.03
C PRO A 127 25.97 -11.25 8.66
N ASP A 128 26.31 -11.25 7.36
CA ASP A 128 27.71 -11.30 6.89
C ASP A 128 28.32 -9.96 6.45
N THR A 129 27.65 -8.82 6.70
CA THR A 129 28.22 -7.51 6.36
C THR A 129 28.70 -6.84 7.65
N SER A 130 29.96 -6.38 7.65
CA SER A 130 30.58 -5.63 8.76
C SER A 130 29.85 -4.31 9.11
N SER A 131 28.83 -3.98 8.33
CA SER A 131 27.86 -2.92 8.56
C SER A 131 26.53 -3.61 8.88
N HIS A 132 25.91 -3.28 10.02
CA HIS A 132 24.56 -3.71 10.42
C HIS A 132 23.46 -3.15 9.48
N ALA A 133 23.62 -3.34 8.17
CA ALA A 133 22.71 -2.87 7.15
C ALA A 133 21.48 -3.77 7.16
N THR A 134 20.33 -3.21 7.54
CA THR A 134 19.05 -3.88 7.40
C THR A 134 18.52 -3.57 6.01
N THR A 135 18.10 -4.59 5.26
CA THR A 135 17.41 -4.41 3.99
C THR A 135 15.92 -4.63 4.18
N PHE A 136 15.12 -4.05 3.30
CA PHE A 136 13.70 -4.33 3.23
C PHE A 136 13.30 -4.63 1.79
N SER A 137 12.17 -5.32 1.65
CA SER A 137 11.55 -5.57 0.35
C SER A 137 10.07 -5.22 0.36
N VAL A 138 9.60 -4.74 -0.78
CA VAL A 138 8.20 -4.49 -1.08
C VAL A 138 7.83 -5.39 -2.25
N THR A 139 7.00 -6.40 -2.00
CA THR A 139 6.52 -7.32 -3.02
C THR A 139 5.03 -7.06 -3.28
N THR A 140 4.66 -6.73 -4.52
CA THR A 140 3.25 -6.62 -4.91
C THR A 140 2.82 -7.90 -5.63
N GLN A 141 1.72 -8.49 -5.21
CA GLN A 141 1.06 -9.60 -5.91
C GLN A 141 -0.33 -9.18 -6.34
N VAL A 142 -0.73 -9.58 -7.55
CA VAL A 142 -2.04 -9.25 -8.10
C VAL A 142 -2.70 -10.50 -8.68
N GLN A 143 -3.97 -10.68 -8.34
CA GLN A 143 -4.87 -11.65 -8.92
C GLN A 143 -5.96 -10.91 -9.71
N PHE A 144 -6.10 -11.20 -11.01
CA PHE A 144 -7.22 -10.70 -11.79
C PHE A 144 -8.45 -11.57 -11.55
N ASN A 145 -9.58 -10.93 -11.28
CA ASN A 145 -10.86 -11.61 -11.09
C ASN A 145 -11.63 -11.74 -12.43
N ASN A 146 -11.29 -10.92 -13.43
CA ASN A 146 -11.90 -10.93 -14.77
C ASN A 146 -10.98 -10.27 -15.83
N THR A 147 -11.39 -10.35 -17.10
CA THR A 147 -10.68 -9.75 -18.24
C THR A 147 -10.57 -8.23 -18.14
N LEU A 148 -11.59 -7.55 -17.59
CA LEU A 148 -11.55 -6.11 -17.33
C LEU A 148 -10.46 -5.76 -16.32
N GLY A 149 -10.31 -6.54 -15.25
CA GLY A 149 -9.23 -6.38 -14.27
C GLY A 149 -7.84 -6.54 -14.88
N ARG A 150 -7.68 -7.50 -15.80
CA ARG A 150 -6.43 -7.68 -16.56
C ARG A 150 -6.13 -6.45 -17.44
N LEU A 151 -7.12 -5.96 -18.18
CA LEU A 151 -6.96 -4.79 -19.05
C LEU A 151 -6.65 -3.54 -18.22
N TYR A 152 -7.42 -3.31 -17.15
CA TYR A 152 -7.20 -2.21 -16.20
C TYR A 152 -5.80 -2.25 -15.62
N PHE A 153 -5.36 -3.39 -15.09
CA PHE A 153 -4.03 -3.51 -14.52
C PHE A 153 -2.94 -3.27 -15.56
N THR A 154 -3.12 -3.75 -16.79
CA THR A 154 -2.15 -3.52 -17.87
C THR A 154 -1.93 -2.03 -18.13
N LEU A 155 -2.99 -1.22 -18.07
CA LEU A 155 -2.92 0.23 -18.24
C LEU A 155 -2.24 0.93 -17.05
N ILE A 156 -2.52 0.51 -15.82
CA ILE A 156 -1.97 1.15 -14.61
C ILE A 156 -0.59 0.61 -14.21
N LYS A 157 -0.19 -0.57 -14.67
CA LYS A 157 1.08 -1.24 -14.35
C LYS A 157 2.33 -0.35 -14.48
N PRO A 158 2.53 0.45 -15.55
CA PRO A 158 3.70 1.34 -15.62
C PRO A 158 3.71 2.37 -14.49
N PHE A 159 2.56 2.98 -14.18
CA PHE A 159 2.42 3.92 -13.07
C PHE A 159 2.63 3.22 -11.73
N HIS A 160 2.03 2.04 -11.53
CA HIS A 160 2.25 1.23 -10.33
C HIS A 160 3.74 1.01 -10.06
N LYS A 161 4.50 0.56 -11.06
CA LYS A 161 5.96 0.38 -10.93
C LYS A 161 6.68 1.69 -10.57
N GLN A 162 6.27 2.82 -11.13
CA GLN A 162 6.87 4.11 -10.80
C GLN A 162 6.55 4.54 -9.36
N ILE A 163 5.31 4.32 -8.90
CA ILE A 163 4.90 4.59 -7.51
C ILE A 163 5.75 3.77 -6.55
N VAL A 164 5.79 2.44 -6.72
CA VAL A 164 6.51 1.56 -5.79
C VAL A 164 8.00 1.89 -5.76
N LYS A 165 8.62 2.14 -6.92
CA LYS A 165 10.03 2.59 -6.98
C LYS A 165 10.26 3.90 -6.22
N ALA A 166 9.38 4.89 -6.40
CA ALA A 166 9.48 6.17 -5.71
C ALA A 166 9.27 6.00 -4.19
N THR A 167 8.31 5.16 -3.78
CA THR A 167 8.08 4.82 -2.38
C THR A 167 9.31 4.17 -1.76
N VAL A 168 9.86 3.12 -2.38
CA VAL A 168 11.09 2.45 -1.89
C VAL A 168 12.22 3.45 -1.76
N LYS A 169 12.45 4.29 -2.77
CA LYS A 169 13.47 5.34 -2.72
C LYS A 169 13.22 6.39 -1.63
N GLY A 170 11.97 6.69 -1.31
CA GLY A 170 11.61 7.60 -0.22
C GLY A 170 11.75 6.98 1.18
N MET A 171 11.77 5.65 1.25
CA MET A 171 12.04 4.89 2.48
C MET A 171 13.55 4.65 2.69
N GLU A 172 14.34 4.73 1.61
CA GLU A 172 15.81 4.73 1.68
C GLU A 172 16.32 6.02 2.33
N GLY A 173 17.35 5.89 3.16
CA GLY A 173 18.02 7.00 3.85
C GLY A 173 19.43 6.64 4.24
#